data_AF-A0A2D5ZZS4-F1
#
_entry.id   AF-A0A2D5ZZS4-F1
#
_cell.length_a   1.000
_cell.length_b   1.000
_cell.length_c   1.000
_cell.angle_alpha   90.00
_cell.angle_beta   90.00
_cell.angle_gamma   90.00
#
_symmetry.space_group_name_H-M   'P 1'
#
loop_
_entity.id
_entity.type
_entity.pdbx_description
1 polymer ?
#
loop_
_entity_poly.entity_id
_entity_poly.type
_entity_poly.pdbx_seq_one_letter_code
_entity_poly.pdbx_strand_id
1 'polypeptide(L)'
;MHNNDSPILPKSAQQLMGNNAAPEKVDDRQIVYQSEAMHQMMRMVERVAPSNATVLVMGESGTGKELIAHAIHQRSHRRNKPFVAINCGALRETLLESELFGHEKG
;
A
#
# COMPACT_ATOMS: atom_id res chain seq x y z
N MET A 1 -4.10 37.99 -34.18
CA MET A 1 -4.24 36.67 -34.81
C MET A 1 -4.04 35.63 -33.73
N HIS A 2 -5.10 35.35 -32.96
CA HIS A 2 -5.15 34.27 -31.99
C HIS A 2 -6.05 33.21 -32.60
N ASN A 3 -5.57 31.97 -32.70
CA ASN A 3 -6.38 30.75 -32.79
C ASN A 3 -5.50 29.60 -32.30
N ASN A 4 -5.58 29.32 -31.01
CA ASN A 4 -4.99 28.14 -30.37
C ASN A 4 -6.14 27.14 -30.18
N ASP A 5 -6.42 26.35 -31.21
CA ASP A 5 -7.40 25.27 -31.16
C ASP A 5 -6.84 24.11 -30.32
N SER A 6 -7.02 24.22 -28.99
CA SER A 6 -6.89 23.10 -28.09
C SER A 6 -8.23 22.35 -28.03
N PRO A 7 -8.25 21.01 -28.20
CA PRO A 7 -9.48 20.24 -28.20
C PRO A 7 -10.19 20.33 -26.84
N ILE A 8 -11.48 20.64 -26.89
CA ILE A 8 -12.38 20.70 -25.74
C ILE A 8 -12.57 19.27 -25.22
N LEU A 9 -11.85 18.92 -24.16
CA LEU A 9 -12.09 17.69 -23.40
C LEU A 9 -13.48 17.75 -22.76
N PRO A 10 -14.30 16.68 -22.82
CA PRO A 10 -15.61 16.66 -22.21
C PRO A 10 -15.51 16.79 -20.68
N LYS A 11 -16.36 17.65 -20.11
CA LYS A 11 -16.41 18.00 -18.66
C LYS A 11 -16.66 16.81 -17.73
N SER A 12 -17.00 15.63 -18.25
CA SER A 12 -17.15 14.39 -17.48
C SER A 12 -15.82 13.81 -16.97
N ALA A 13 -14.69 14.15 -17.61
CA ALA A 13 -13.36 13.70 -17.18
C ALA A 13 -12.77 14.54 -16.03
N GLN A 14 -13.27 15.76 -15.82
CA GLN A 14 -12.75 16.67 -14.79
C GLN A 14 -13.27 16.34 -13.38
N GLN A 15 -14.30 15.49 -13.25
CA GLN A 15 -14.94 15.22 -11.96
C GLN A 15 -14.35 14.02 -11.19
N LEU A 16 -13.42 13.25 -11.79
CA LEU A 16 -12.71 12.16 -11.11
C LEU A 16 -11.29 12.52 -10.65
N MET A 17 -10.81 13.73 -10.96
CA MET A 17 -9.49 14.21 -10.57
C MET A 17 -9.60 15.52 -9.79
N GLY A 18 -10.13 15.42 -8.57
CA GLY A 18 -10.17 16.51 -7.59
C GLY A 18 -8.99 16.47 -6.62
N ASN A 19 -7.92 17.15 -7.00
CA ASN A 19 -7.07 18.06 -6.22
C ASN A 19 -6.52 17.72 -4.80
N ASN A 20 -5.19 17.82 -4.74
CA ASN A 20 -4.33 18.50 -3.74
C ASN A 20 -3.97 17.81 -2.40
N ALA A 21 -2.73 17.30 -2.32
CA ALA A 21 -1.70 17.81 -1.38
C ALA A 21 -0.31 17.19 -1.69
N ALA A 22 0.74 18.00 -1.55
CA ALA A 22 2.16 17.62 -1.56
C ALA A 22 2.52 16.77 -0.30
N PRO A 23 3.78 16.31 -0.15
CA PRO A 23 4.12 15.02 0.46
C PRO A 23 3.99 15.01 1.99
N GLU A 24 3.48 13.90 2.53
CA GLU A 24 3.82 13.25 3.81
C GLU A 24 2.61 12.45 4.29
N LYS A 25 2.76 11.13 4.35
CA LYS A 25 2.27 10.41 5.52
C LYS A 25 3.51 9.88 6.21
N VAL A 26 3.96 10.60 7.23
CA VAL A 26 4.76 9.98 8.28
C VAL A 26 3.93 8.80 8.76
N ASP A 27 4.42 7.59 8.51
CA ASP A 27 3.78 6.36 8.97
C ASP A 27 4.01 6.32 10.49
N ASP A 28 3.12 6.94 11.26
CA ASP A 28 3.11 6.99 12.74
C ASP A 28 2.95 5.60 13.40
N ARG A 29 3.01 4.53 12.61
CA ARG A 29 2.96 3.14 13.08
C ARG A 29 4.33 2.69 13.58
N GLN A 30 4.78 3.32 14.66
CA GLN A 30 5.96 2.85 15.37
C GLN A 30 5.62 1.57 16.15
N ILE A 31 6.36 0.50 15.88
CA ILE A 31 6.22 -0.76 16.65
C ILE A 31 6.86 -0.56 18.02
N VAL A 32 6.07 -0.72 19.08
CA VAL A 32 6.57 -0.81 20.46
C VAL A 32 6.61 -2.27 20.87
N TYR A 33 7.75 -2.73 21.38
CA TYR A 33 7.94 -4.11 21.82
C TYR A 33 9.03 -4.20 22.89
N GLN A 34 8.97 -5.24 23.73
CA GLN A 34 9.92 -5.47 24.82
C GLN A 34 10.37 -6.94 24.96
N SER A 35 9.63 -7.89 24.40
CA SER A 35 9.96 -9.32 24.55
C SER A 35 11.10 -9.75 23.64
N GLU A 36 11.91 -10.71 24.09
CA GLU A 36 13.00 -11.26 23.27
C GLU A 36 12.49 -11.92 21.98
N ALA A 37 11.29 -12.52 22.01
CA ALA A 37 10.64 -13.05 20.82
C ALA A 37 10.39 -11.96 19.77
N MET A 38 9.96 -10.76 20.19
CA MET A 38 9.80 -9.63 19.27
C MET A 38 11.14 -9.08 18.78
N HIS A 39 12.19 -9.09 19.62
CA HIS A 39 13.54 -8.77 19.15
C HIS A 39 14.00 -9.73 18.04
N GLN A 40 13.76 -11.04 18.19
CA GLN A 40 14.04 -12.03 17.16
C GLN A 40 13.23 -11.78 15.88
N MET A 41 11.95 -11.47 16.03
CA MET A 41 11.07 -11.13 14.90
C MET A 41 11.58 -9.92 14.13
N MET A 42 11.99 -8.85 14.81
CA MET A 42 12.55 -7.66 14.16
C MET A 42 13.88 -7.92 13.46
N ARG A 43 14.73 -8.80 14.01
CA ARG A 43 15.94 -9.28 13.30
C ARG A 43 15.60 -10.03 12.01
N MET A 44 14.51 -10.80 11.99
CA MET A 44 14.03 -11.43 10.75
C MET A 44 13.54 -10.37 9.75
N VAL A 45 12.76 -9.39 10.21
CA VAL A 45 12.31 -8.27 9.37
C VAL A 45 13.48 -7.57 8.70
N GLU A 46 14.53 -7.22 9.44
CA GLU A 46 15.75 -6.59 8.90
C GLU A 46 16.44 -7.45 7.83
N ARG A 47 16.42 -8.78 8.01
CA ARG A 47 17.00 -9.72 7.04
C ARG A 47 16.17 -9.84 5.76
N VAL A 48 14.83 -9.89 5.86
CA VAL A 48 13.98 -10.11 4.68
C VAL A 48 13.72 -8.82 3.90
N ALA A 49 13.69 -7.66 4.57
CA ALA A 49 13.33 -6.38 3.98
C ALA A 49 14.13 -6.00 2.72
N PRO A 50 15.47 -6.19 2.64
CA PRO A 50 16.20 -5.87 1.42
C PRO A 50 15.95 -6.84 0.25
N SER A 51 15.31 -8.00 0.50
CA SER A 51 15.06 -9.02 -0.52
C SER A 51 13.79 -8.76 -1.36
N ASN A 52 13.70 -9.41 -2.52
CA ASN A 52 12.49 -9.44 -3.36
C ASN A 52 11.62 -10.68 -3.08
N ALA A 53 11.89 -11.43 -2.01
CA ALA A 53 11.14 -12.63 -1.69
C ALA A 53 9.72 -12.30 -1.21
N THR A 54 8.76 -13.16 -1.53
CA THR A 54 7.42 -13.11 -0.94
C THR A 54 7.50 -13.50 0.54
N VAL A 55 6.90 -12.69 1.42
CA VAL A 55 6.91 -12.89 2.87
C VAL A 55 5.52 -13.25 3.36
N LEU A 56 5.43 -14.33 4.15
CA LEU A 56 4.21 -14.73 4.85
C LEU A 56 4.36 -14.39 6.34
N VAL A 57 3.46 -13.55 6.87
CA VAL A 57 3.42 -13.20 8.30
C VAL A 57 2.28 -13.97 8.96
N MET A 58 2.60 -14.87 9.88
CA MET A 58 1.63 -15.69 10.61
C MET A 58 1.50 -15.24 12.06
N GLY A 59 0.31 -15.47 12.64
CA GLY A 59 0.00 -15.13 14.02
C GLY A 59 -1.50 -14.96 14.24
N GLU A 60 -1.92 -14.99 15.50
CA GLU A 60 -3.32 -14.83 15.91
C GLU A 60 -3.90 -13.46 15.53
N SER A 61 -5.23 -13.33 15.56
CA SER A 61 -5.89 -12.05 15.33
C SER A 61 -5.43 -11.01 16.37
N GLY A 62 -5.23 -9.76 15.96
CA GLY A 62 -4.83 -8.67 16.86
C GLY A 62 -3.34 -8.63 17.26
N THR A 63 -2.49 -9.56 16.79
CA THR A 63 -1.05 -9.61 17.14
C THR A 63 -0.15 -8.62 16.36
N GLY A 64 -0.72 -7.67 15.63
CA GLY A 64 0.05 -6.62 14.95
C GLY A 64 0.72 -7.04 13.64
N LYS A 65 0.24 -8.07 12.95
CA LYS A 65 0.79 -8.53 11.66
C LYS A 65 0.88 -7.43 10.58
N GLU A 66 -0.08 -6.51 10.55
CA GLU A 66 -0.02 -5.35 9.65
C GLU A 66 1.16 -4.45 9.96
N LEU A 67 1.45 -4.19 11.24
CA LEU A 67 2.61 -3.39 11.65
C LEU A 67 3.91 -4.02 11.15
N ILE A 68 4.00 -5.35 11.17
CA ILE A 68 5.17 -6.10 10.66
C ILE A 68 5.29 -5.95 9.13
N ALA A 69 4.19 -6.06 8.39
CA ALA A 69 4.21 -5.85 6.94
C ALA A 69 4.68 -4.44 6.57
N HIS A 70 4.20 -3.42 7.32
CA HIS A 70 4.68 -2.05 7.21
C HIS A 70 6.18 -1.93 7.53
N ALA A 71 6.63 -2.54 8.63
CA ALA A 71 8.03 -2.50 9.03
C ALA A 71 8.97 -3.13 8.00
N ILE A 72 8.54 -4.21 7.33
CA ILE A 72 9.26 -4.81 6.20
C ILE A 72 9.34 -3.81 5.03
N HIS A 73 8.22 -3.20 4.65
CA HIS A 73 8.20 -2.23 3.55
C HIS A 73 9.09 -1.02 3.81
N GLN A 74 9.00 -0.41 4.99
CA GLN A 74 9.79 0.76 5.38
C GLN A 74 11.31 0.49 5.38
N ARG A 75 11.73 -0.75 5.70
CA ARG A 75 13.14 -1.17 5.74
C ARG A 75 13.66 -1.73 4.41
N SER A 76 12.80 -1.83 3.40
CA SER A 76 13.15 -2.40 2.09
C SER A 76 13.68 -1.37 1.11
N HIS A 77 14.26 -1.85 0.00
CA HIS A 77 14.61 -1.01 -1.15
C HIS A 77 13.41 -0.34 -1.82
N ARG A 78 12.18 -0.82 -1.56
CA ARG A 78 10.92 -0.29 -2.10
C ARG A 78 10.20 0.67 -1.14
N ARG A 79 10.83 1.09 -0.03
CA ARG A 79 10.20 1.99 0.98
C ARG A 79 9.57 3.27 0.43
N ASN A 80 10.13 3.81 -0.66
CA ASN A 80 9.64 5.04 -1.31
C ASN A 80 8.51 4.77 -2.32
N LYS A 81 8.14 3.51 -2.55
CA LYS A 81 7.04 3.11 -3.44
C LYS A 81 5.74 2.97 -2.64
N PRO A 82 4.57 3.07 -3.29
CA PRO A 82 3.29 2.85 -2.64
C PRO A 82 3.21 1.50 -1.93
N PHE A 83 2.66 1.49 -0.71
CA PHE A 83 2.29 0.30 0.03
C PHE A 83 0.77 0.15 -0.02
N VAL A 84 0.29 -0.86 -0.75
CA VAL A 84 -1.15 -1.13 -0.90
C VAL A 84 -1.51 -2.32 -0.02
N ALA A 85 -2.24 -2.06 1.07
CA ALA A 85 -2.75 -3.10 1.96
C ALA A 85 -4.16 -3.51 1.50
N ILE A 86 -4.39 -4.82 1.41
CA ILE A 86 -5.66 -5.41 1.01
C ILE A 86 -6.12 -6.35 2.12
N ASN A 87 -7.30 -6.09 2.70
CA ASN A 87 -7.90 -6.96 3.71
C ASN A 87 -8.84 -7.97 3.03
N CYS A 88 -8.38 -9.21 2.86
CA CYS A 88 -9.15 -10.27 2.21
C CYS A 88 -10.41 -10.69 2.98
N GLY A 89 -10.51 -10.42 4.29
CA GLY A 89 -11.70 -10.75 5.09
C GLY A 89 -12.87 -9.78 4.89
N ALA A 90 -12.62 -8.61 4.30
CA ALA A 90 -13.64 -7.59 4.04
C ALA A 90 -14.11 -7.58 2.57
N LEU A 91 -13.54 -8.43 1.70
CA LEU A 91 -13.79 -8.44 0.26
C LEU A 91 -14.77 -9.56 -0.11
N ARG A 92 -15.83 -9.23 -0.84
CA ARG A 92 -16.70 -10.23 -1.50
C ARG A 92 -16.00 -10.70 -2.78
N GLU A 93 -15.97 -12.01 -3.02
CA GLU A 93 -15.21 -12.65 -4.12
C GLU A 93 -15.39 -11.98 -5.49
N THR A 94 -16.61 -11.53 -5.81
CA THR A 94 -16.93 -10.90 -7.11
C THR A 94 -16.37 -9.48 -7.29
N LEU A 95 -16.03 -8.76 -6.21
CA LEU A 95 -15.35 -7.45 -6.30
C LEU A 95 -13.82 -7.60 -6.31
N LEU A 96 -13.29 -8.76 -5.93
CA LEU A 96 -11.85 -9.00 -5.80
C LEU A 96 -11.13 -8.89 -7.14
N GLU A 97 -11.71 -9.51 -8.18
CA GLU A 97 -11.14 -9.51 -9.53
C GLU A 97 -11.17 -8.11 -10.16
N SER A 98 -12.25 -7.36 -9.92
CA SER A 98 -12.44 -6.00 -10.42
C SER A 98 -11.41 -5.01 -9.85
N GLU A 99 -11.05 -5.15 -8.57
CA GLU A 99 -10.08 -4.28 -7.88
C GLU A 99 -8.62 -4.70 -8.13
N LEU A 100 -8.34 -6.00 -8.26
CA LEU A 100 -6.99 -6.52 -8.50
C LEU A 100 -6.53 -6.38 -9.96
N PHE A 101 -7.46 -6.52 -10.91
CA PHE A 101 -7.13 -6.59 -12.33
C PHE A 101 -7.76 -5.46 -13.17
N GLY A 102 -8.76 -4.75 -12.63
CA GLY A 102 -9.53 -3.75 -13.37
C GLY A 102 -10.53 -4.40 -14.33
N HIS A 103 -11.71 -3.78 -14.51
CA HIS A 103 -12.61 -4.12 -15.60
C HIS A 103 -12.38 -3.19 -16.79
N GLU A 104 -12.05 -3.74 -17.96
CA GLU A 104 -12.30 -3.03 -19.22
C GLU A 104 -13.79 -3.07 -19.53
N LYS A 105 -14.39 -1.91 -19.82
CA LYS A 105 -15.73 -1.82 -20.39
C LYS A 105 -15.66 -2.28 -21.86
N GLY A 106 -16.20 -3.47 -22.13
CA GLY A 106 -16.57 -3.96 -23.46
C GLY A 106 -18.02 -4.42 -23.44
#